data_AF-A0AAW9C7N7-F1
#
_entry.id   AF-A0AAW9C7N7-F1
#
_cell.length_a   1.000
_cell.length_b   1.000
_cell.length_c   1.000
_cell.angle_alpha   90.00
_cell.angle_beta   90.00
_cell.angle_gamma   90.00
#
_symmetry.space_group_name_H-M   'P 1'
#
loop_
_entity.id
_entity.type
_entity.pdbx_description
1 polymer ?
#
loop_
_entity_poly.entity_id
_entity_poly.type
_entity_poly.pdbx_seq_one_letter_code
_entity_poly.pdbx_strand_id
1 'polypeptide(L)'
;MSDSLKDYAASTFGTAIQRIKNPAFGAFSLSWCVFNWKQLLYLFLSNTSVLDKIEYISTHSDWKTVIGYPILSSIVICGYVPWANLIISKWQAKPLDNTDSINNLREAKMLQRSTRLQRLQAKRDITYKKVTTGEEKVIQDMKEEIIKSKDSMGELTAELTAKNEELIGVNKRLQLATKTIDAMEFELSKLNDKNKELATNNEKLINTISDLKFKVATTTPVTGNGWLGSPSQLNEIIPRAGDKWISGNVADAETASKLYQKANSFLNEPNKNKKD
;
A
#
# COMPACT_ATOMS: atom_id res chain seq x y z
N MET A 1 28.95 5.37 76.67
CA MET A 1 29.79 4.44 77.45
C MET A 1 29.53 2.99 77.10
N SER A 2 28.27 2.54 77.01
CA SER A 2 27.92 1.19 76.54
C SER A 2 28.42 0.88 75.12
N ASP A 3 28.36 1.85 74.21
CA ASP A 3 28.74 1.62 72.81
C ASP A 3 30.25 1.48 72.63
N SER A 4 31.05 2.26 73.37
CA SER A 4 32.49 2.07 73.41
C SER A 4 32.88 0.69 73.96
N LEU A 5 32.22 0.20 75.02
CA LEU A 5 32.44 -1.15 75.53
C LEU A 5 32.04 -2.23 74.51
N LYS A 6 30.94 -2.03 73.78
CA LYS A 6 30.54 -2.92 72.68
C LYS A 6 31.55 -2.91 71.55
N ASP A 7 32.12 -1.76 71.20
CA ASP A 7 33.13 -1.65 70.13
C ASP A 7 34.49 -2.24 70.55
N TYR A 8 34.90 -2.06 71.82
CA TYR A 8 36.07 -2.73 72.37
C TYR A 8 35.87 -4.24 72.49
N ALA A 9 34.68 -4.70 72.90
CA ALA A 9 34.33 -6.10 72.90
C ALA A 9 34.29 -6.66 71.46
N ALA A 10 33.65 -5.97 70.52
CA ALA A 10 33.54 -6.41 69.14
C ALA A 10 34.90 -6.46 68.43
N SER A 11 35.82 -5.53 68.72
CA SER A 11 37.18 -5.53 68.15
C SER A 11 38.09 -6.60 68.76
N THR A 12 38.01 -6.83 70.08
CA THR A 12 38.76 -7.90 70.76
C THR A 12 38.22 -9.28 70.40
N PHE A 13 36.90 -9.48 70.43
CA PHE A 13 36.26 -10.72 69.98
C PHE A 13 36.43 -10.92 68.47
N GLY A 14 36.38 -9.87 67.65
CA GLY A 14 36.61 -9.95 66.22
C GLY A 14 38.01 -10.49 65.90
N THR A 15 39.03 -9.98 66.60
CA THR A 15 40.42 -10.47 66.46
C THR A 15 40.58 -11.90 66.99
N ALA A 16 39.94 -12.25 68.10
CA ALA A 16 39.95 -13.60 68.65
C ALA A 16 39.25 -14.60 67.72
N ILE A 17 38.08 -14.24 67.17
CA ILE A 17 37.33 -15.04 66.20
C ILE A 17 38.13 -15.23 64.91
N GLN A 18 38.84 -14.20 64.44
CA GLN A 18 39.70 -14.31 63.26
C GLN A 18 40.88 -15.28 63.48
N ARG A 19 41.38 -15.40 64.71
CA ARG A 19 42.42 -16.39 65.08
C ARG A 19 41.82 -17.79 65.28
N ILE A 20 40.60 -17.90 65.80
CA ILE A 20 39.85 -19.18 65.89
C ILE A 20 39.45 -19.71 64.50
N LYS A 21 39.27 -18.83 63.51
CA LYS A 21 39.11 -19.23 62.10
C LYS A 21 40.35 -19.94 61.54
N ASN A 22 41.52 -19.83 62.17
CA ASN A 22 42.65 -20.69 61.84
C ASN A 22 42.36 -22.11 62.33
N PRO A 23 42.24 -23.11 61.43
CA PRO A 23 41.87 -24.48 61.79
C PRO A 23 42.77 -25.08 62.87
N ALA A 24 44.06 -24.69 62.90
CA ALA A 24 45.01 -25.18 63.89
C ALA A 24 44.74 -24.64 65.30
N PHE A 25 44.35 -23.37 65.42
CA PHE A 25 44.06 -22.75 66.72
C PHE A 25 42.71 -23.24 67.26
N GLY A 26 41.69 -23.35 66.40
CA GLY A 26 40.40 -23.91 66.77
C GLY A 26 40.50 -25.37 67.22
N ALA A 27 41.22 -26.22 66.47
CA ALA A 27 41.45 -27.62 66.84
C ALA A 27 42.26 -27.75 68.15
N PHE A 28 43.24 -26.87 68.39
CA PHE A 28 44.00 -26.85 69.63
C PHE A 28 43.15 -26.46 70.83
N SER A 29 42.39 -25.37 70.75
CA SER A 29 41.50 -24.94 71.83
C SER A 29 40.44 -25.99 72.14
N LEU A 30 39.84 -26.61 71.11
CA LEU A 30 38.85 -27.66 71.30
C LEU A 30 39.47 -28.92 71.92
N SER A 31 40.65 -29.33 71.45
CA SER A 31 41.36 -30.47 72.03
C SER A 31 41.79 -30.22 73.48
N TRP A 32 42.19 -28.99 73.81
CA TRP A 32 42.54 -28.60 75.18
C TRP A 32 41.33 -28.69 76.11
N CYS A 33 40.17 -28.19 75.67
CA CYS A 33 38.93 -28.31 76.42
C CYS A 33 38.50 -29.77 76.62
N VAL A 34 38.68 -30.63 75.61
CA VAL A 34 38.33 -32.06 75.69
C VAL A 34 39.25 -32.82 76.66
N PHE A 35 40.56 -32.58 76.66
CA PHE A 35 41.46 -33.29 77.58
C PHE A 35 41.40 -32.75 79.01
N ASN A 36 41.16 -31.45 79.19
CA ASN A 36 41.06 -30.80 80.50
C ASN A 36 39.61 -30.66 80.99
N TRP A 37 38.67 -31.42 80.42
CA TRP A 37 37.23 -31.31 80.71
C TRP A 37 36.89 -31.50 82.19
N LYS A 38 37.57 -32.41 82.90
CA LYS A 38 37.37 -32.63 84.34
C LYS A 38 37.78 -31.41 85.17
N GLN A 39 38.89 -30.76 84.80
CA GLN A 39 39.39 -29.56 85.49
C GLN A 39 38.48 -28.36 85.20
N LEU A 40 38.01 -28.22 83.96
CA LEU A 40 37.04 -27.18 83.60
C LEU A 40 35.70 -27.35 84.32
N LEU A 41 35.15 -28.58 84.35
CA LEU A 41 33.92 -28.87 85.07
C LEU A 41 34.10 -28.65 86.58
N TYR A 42 35.22 -29.06 87.17
CA TYR A 42 35.47 -28.83 88.58
C TYR A 42 35.63 -27.32 88.89
N LEU A 43 36.29 -26.56 88.02
CA LEU A 43 36.44 -25.12 88.19
C LEU A 43 35.09 -24.38 88.14
N PHE A 44 34.28 -24.66 87.12
CA PHE A 44 33.02 -23.96 86.86
C PHE A 44 31.82 -24.47 87.68
N LEU A 45 31.77 -25.77 88.02
CA LEU A 45 30.60 -26.41 88.63
C LEU A 45 30.80 -26.83 90.10
N SER A 46 32.03 -26.88 90.61
CA SER A 46 32.25 -27.21 92.03
C SER A 46 31.86 -26.03 92.93
N ASN A 47 31.18 -26.32 94.05
CA ASN A 47 30.84 -25.34 95.10
C ASN A 47 31.93 -25.21 96.19
N THR A 48 33.12 -25.77 95.97
CA THR A 48 34.25 -25.69 96.91
C THR A 48 34.90 -24.31 96.95
N SER A 49 35.64 -24.01 98.02
CA SER A 49 36.35 -22.74 98.14
C SER A 49 37.37 -22.59 97.01
N VAL A 50 37.65 -21.34 96.60
CA VAL A 50 38.55 -21.05 95.46
C VAL A 50 39.96 -21.63 95.70
N LEU A 51 40.40 -21.70 96.96
CA LEU A 51 41.71 -22.26 97.33
C LEU A 51 41.77 -23.78 97.09
N ASP A 52 40.72 -24.51 97.48
CA ASP A 52 40.63 -25.97 97.24
C ASP A 52 40.56 -26.30 95.75
N LYS A 53 40.00 -25.40 94.93
CA LYS A 53 39.97 -25.54 93.48
C LYS A 53 41.37 -25.45 92.86
N ILE A 54 42.17 -24.50 93.32
CA ILE A 54 43.53 -24.28 92.82
C ILE A 54 44.44 -25.44 93.24
N GLU A 55 44.31 -25.92 94.48
CA GLU A 55 45.08 -27.07 94.97
C GLU A 55 44.76 -28.36 94.20
N TYR A 56 43.47 -28.61 93.93
CA TYR A 56 43.03 -29.74 93.13
C TYR A 56 43.60 -29.72 91.70
N ILE A 57 43.57 -28.56 91.05
CA ILE A 57 44.16 -28.36 89.71
C ILE A 57 45.67 -28.58 89.78
N SER A 58 46.37 -28.00 90.75
CA SER A 58 47.83 -28.17 90.93
C SER A 58 48.23 -29.65 91.07
N THR A 59 47.43 -30.44 91.79
CA THR A 59 47.75 -31.84 92.11
C THR A 59 47.46 -32.81 90.94
N HIS A 60 46.52 -32.47 90.06
CA HIS A 60 46.09 -33.31 88.93
C HIS A 60 46.48 -32.73 87.56
N SER A 61 47.26 -31.64 87.53
CA SER A 61 47.71 -30.96 86.31
C SER A 61 49.14 -31.39 85.97
N ASP A 62 49.27 -32.47 85.21
CA ASP A 62 50.56 -32.84 84.61
C ASP A 62 50.77 -32.03 83.32
N TRP A 63 51.98 -31.52 83.10
CA TRP A 63 52.30 -30.70 81.92
C TRP A 63 51.96 -31.41 80.60
N LYS A 64 52.08 -32.74 80.60
CA LYS A 64 51.75 -33.60 79.45
C LYS A 64 50.25 -33.57 79.12
N THR A 65 49.37 -33.61 80.13
CA THR A 65 47.90 -33.58 79.97
C THR A 65 47.39 -32.21 79.58
N VAL A 66 48.02 -31.15 80.10
CA VAL A 66 47.60 -29.78 79.82
C VAL A 66 48.05 -29.28 78.46
N ILE A 67 49.26 -29.63 77.99
CA ILE A 67 49.83 -29.05 76.76
C ILE A 67 50.19 -30.12 75.72
N GLY A 68 50.82 -31.22 76.15
CA GLY A 68 51.31 -32.25 75.23
C GLY A 68 50.20 -32.94 74.41
N TYR A 69 49.21 -33.53 75.08
CA TYR A 69 48.11 -34.24 74.40
C TYR A 69 47.24 -33.31 73.52
N PRO A 70 46.88 -32.09 73.95
CA PRO A 70 46.15 -31.15 73.11
C PRO A 70 46.88 -30.71 71.83
N ILE A 71 48.21 -30.52 71.87
CA ILE A 71 48.99 -30.19 70.68
C ILE A 71 48.98 -31.36 69.70
N LEU A 72 49.28 -32.58 70.17
CA LEU A 72 49.36 -33.77 69.32
C LEU A 72 48.00 -34.07 68.67
N SER A 73 46.93 -34.00 69.46
CA SER A 73 45.57 -34.20 68.96
C SER A 73 45.12 -33.11 67.99
N SER A 74 45.50 -31.84 68.21
CA SER A 74 45.23 -30.76 67.25
C SER A 74 45.85 -31.02 65.87
N ILE A 75 47.10 -31.51 65.84
CA ILE A 75 47.78 -31.87 64.59
C ILE A 75 47.03 -33.00 63.88
N VAL A 76 46.61 -34.03 64.63
CA VAL A 76 45.84 -35.16 64.08
C VAL A 76 44.49 -34.68 63.54
N ILE A 77 43.77 -33.85 64.28
CA ILE A 77 42.46 -33.31 63.88
C ILE A 77 42.60 -32.43 62.64
N CYS A 78 43.56 -31.51 62.62
CA CYS A 78 43.82 -30.64 61.47
C CYS A 78 44.20 -31.44 60.22
N GLY A 79 44.94 -32.54 60.39
CA GLY A 79 45.25 -33.48 59.32
C GLY A 79 44.03 -34.28 58.86
N TYR A 80 43.14 -34.66 59.77
CA TYR A 80 41.96 -35.50 59.48
C TYR A 80 40.81 -34.73 58.80
N VAL A 81 40.64 -33.44 59.12
CA VAL A 81 39.55 -32.60 58.57
C VAL A 81 39.50 -32.59 57.03
N PRO A 82 40.61 -32.41 56.28
CA PRO A 82 40.61 -32.53 54.82
C PRO A 82 40.09 -33.87 54.30
N TRP A 83 40.41 -34.97 54.96
CA TRP A 83 39.95 -36.32 54.58
C TRP A 83 38.47 -36.52 54.88
N ALA A 84 38.01 -36.03 56.03
CA ALA A 84 36.58 -36.03 56.37
C ALA A 84 35.78 -35.23 55.34
N ASN A 85 36.27 -34.05 54.94
CA ASN A 85 35.65 -33.25 53.89
C ASN A 85 35.60 -34.00 52.54
N LEU A 86 36.67 -34.69 52.15
CA LEU A 86 36.70 -35.50 50.93
C LEU A 86 35.66 -36.63 50.94
N ILE A 87 35.51 -37.33 52.07
CA ILE A 87 34.53 -38.41 52.21
C ILE A 87 33.11 -37.85 52.11
N ILE A 88 32.83 -36.74 52.79
CA ILE A 88 31.54 -36.05 52.75
C ILE A 88 31.23 -35.59 51.33
N SER A 89 32.19 -34.94 50.67
CA SER A 89 32.02 -34.51 49.27
C SER A 89 31.78 -35.69 48.33
N LYS A 90 32.45 -36.83 48.51
CA LYS A 90 32.20 -38.04 47.71
C LYS A 90 30.82 -38.64 47.95
N TRP A 91 30.34 -38.62 49.19
CA TRP A 91 28.99 -39.04 49.53
C TRP A 91 27.92 -38.08 48.97
N GLN A 92 28.19 -36.78 48.98
CA GLN A 92 27.31 -35.75 48.44
C GLN A 92 27.35 -35.64 46.90
N ALA A 93 28.45 -36.02 46.25
CA ALA A 93 28.57 -36.00 44.80
C ALA A 93 27.65 -37.02 44.12
N LYS A 94 27.46 -38.20 44.75
CA LYS A 94 26.65 -39.29 44.19
C LYS A 94 25.17 -38.91 43.92
N PRO A 95 24.46 -38.17 44.80
CA PRO A 95 23.12 -37.63 44.47
C PRO A 95 23.16 -36.38 43.56
N LEU A 96 24.27 -35.64 43.53
CA LEU A 96 24.40 -34.43 42.71
C LEU A 96 24.60 -34.74 41.22
N ASP A 97 25.39 -35.77 40.89
CA ASP A 97 25.62 -36.19 39.49
C ASP A 97 24.31 -36.55 38.75
N ASN A 98 23.35 -37.16 39.46
CA ASN A 98 22.04 -37.45 38.89
C ASN A 98 21.22 -36.17 38.63
N THR A 99 21.41 -35.14 39.46
CA THR A 99 20.74 -33.83 39.32
C THR A 99 21.36 -33.01 38.17
N ASP A 100 22.68 -33.09 38.01
CA ASP A 100 23.41 -32.39 36.94
C ASP A 100 23.06 -32.94 35.56
N SER A 101 22.90 -34.27 35.42
CA SER A 101 22.42 -34.87 34.17
C SER A 101 21.02 -34.40 33.77
N ILE A 102 20.13 -34.19 34.75
CA ILE A 102 18.78 -33.66 34.54
C ILE A 102 18.83 -32.18 34.14
N ASN A 103 19.71 -31.39 34.76
CA ASN A 103 19.88 -29.98 34.42
C ASN A 103 20.47 -29.81 33.01
N ASN A 104 21.48 -30.59 32.64
CA ASN A 104 22.04 -30.59 31.28
C ASN A 104 21.00 -30.98 30.23
N LEU A 105 20.16 -31.98 30.51
CA LEU A 105 19.05 -32.36 29.63
C LEU A 105 18.00 -31.22 29.51
N ARG A 106 17.72 -30.51 30.60
CA ARG A 106 16.81 -29.35 30.60
C ARG A 106 17.40 -28.21 29.77
N GLU A 107 18.68 -27.90 29.93
CA GLU A 107 19.38 -26.88 29.15
C GLU A 107 19.38 -27.19 27.65
N ALA A 108 19.67 -28.44 27.28
CA ALA A 108 19.59 -28.88 25.88
C ALA A 108 18.18 -28.71 25.30
N LYS A 109 17.13 -29.07 26.07
CA LYS A 109 15.73 -28.87 25.66
C LYS A 109 15.38 -27.39 25.53
N MET A 110 15.87 -26.53 26.42
CA MET A 110 15.65 -25.08 26.33
C MET A 110 16.32 -24.49 25.10
N LEU A 111 17.55 -24.90 24.78
CA LEU A 111 18.27 -24.47 23.59
C LEU A 111 17.58 -24.91 22.29
N GLN A 112 17.02 -26.12 22.26
CA GLN A 112 16.25 -26.59 21.12
C GLN A 112 14.95 -25.78 20.94
N ARG A 113 14.28 -25.45 22.04
CA ARG A 113 13.07 -24.61 22.01
C ARG A 113 13.39 -23.19 21.55
N SER A 114 14.44 -22.56 22.06
CA SER A 114 14.84 -21.22 21.63
C SER A 114 15.24 -21.19 20.15
N THR A 115 16.00 -22.19 19.68
CA THR A 115 16.34 -22.34 18.25
C THR A 115 15.09 -22.50 17.38
N ARG A 116 14.12 -23.30 17.83
CA ARG A 116 12.84 -23.46 17.12
C ARG A 116 12.06 -22.16 17.07
N LEU A 117 12.02 -21.40 18.17
CA LEU A 117 11.34 -20.10 18.23
C LEU A 117 12.01 -19.09 17.29
N GLN A 118 13.33 -19.01 17.27
CA GLN A 118 14.06 -18.13 16.35
C GLN A 118 13.77 -18.49 14.89
N ARG A 119 13.73 -19.77 14.54
CA ARG A 119 13.33 -20.22 13.19
C ARG A 119 11.90 -19.83 12.84
N LEU A 120 10.97 -19.93 13.79
CA LEU A 120 9.59 -19.50 13.58
C LEU A 120 9.48 -17.98 13.42
N GLN A 121 10.21 -17.21 14.21
CA GLN A 121 10.28 -15.75 14.08
C GLN A 121 10.87 -15.35 12.72
N ALA A 122 11.99 -15.94 12.32
CA ALA A 122 12.59 -15.67 11.02
C ALA A 122 11.63 -15.99 9.85
N LYS A 123 10.92 -17.13 9.92
CA LYS A 123 9.89 -17.47 8.93
C LYS A 123 8.73 -16.46 8.92
N ARG A 124 8.28 -16.03 10.10
CA ARG A 124 7.23 -15.01 10.24
C ARG A 124 7.68 -13.70 9.62
N ASP A 125 8.91 -13.26 9.87
CA ASP A 125 9.43 -11.99 9.37
C ASP A 125 9.65 -12.02 7.85
N ILE A 126 10.13 -13.14 7.30
CA ILE A 126 10.21 -13.34 5.83
C ILE A 126 8.81 -13.31 5.21
N THR A 127 7.84 -13.98 5.84
CA THR A 127 6.45 -14.02 5.35
C THR A 127 5.84 -12.62 5.40
N TYR A 128 6.01 -11.90 6.52
CA TYR A 128 5.54 -10.53 6.68
C TYR A 128 6.15 -9.61 5.62
N LYS A 129 7.47 -9.64 5.43
CA LYS A 129 8.13 -8.86 4.36
C LYS A 129 7.58 -9.19 2.98
N LYS A 130 7.37 -10.48 2.67
CA LYS A 130 6.81 -10.88 1.37
C LYS A 130 5.38 -10.37 1.18
N VAL A 131 4.55 -10.42 2.22
CA VAL A 131 3.18 -9.89 2.18
C VAL A 131 3.22 -8.37 2.01
N THR A 132 3.99 -7.64 2.82
CA THR A 132 4.12 -6.19 2.71
C THR A 132 4.69 -5.74 1.37
N THR A 133 5.73 -6.39 0.85
CA THR A 133 6.26 -6.09 -0.50
C THR A 133 5.24 -6.42 -1.60
N GLY A 134 4.44 -7.49 -1.42
CA GLY A 134 3.34 -7.81 -2.32
C GLY A 134 2.25 -6.72 -2.30
N GLU A 135 1.84 -6.29 -1.12
CA GLU A 135 0.87 -5.20 -0.92
C GLU A 135 1.41 -3.86 -1.48
N GLU A 136 2.67 -3.53 -1.24
CA GLU A 136 3.34 -2.34 -1.79
C GLU A 136 3.38 -2.39 -3.32
N LYS A 137 3.66 -3.55 -3.90
CA LYS A 137 3.63 -3.74 -5.36
C LYS A 137 2.22 -3.53 -5.91
N VAL A 138 1.20 -4.09 -5.26
CA VAL A 138 -0.20 -3.86 -5.65
C VAL A 138 -0.57 -2.38 -5.56
N ILE A 139 -0.14 -1.69 -4.50
CA ILE A 139 -0.36 -0.24 -4.36
C ILE A 139 0.35 0.54 -5.48
N GLN A 140 1.56 0.14 -5.85
CA GLN A 140 2.30 0.77 -6.95
C GLN A 140 1.62 0.53 -8.30
N ASP A 141 1.21 -0.70 -8.58
CA ASP A 141 0.47 -1.07 -9.80
C ASP A 141 -0.85 -0.28 -9.90
N MET A 142 -1.60 -0.17 -8.78
CA MET A 142 -2.82 0.65 -8.70
C MET A 142 -2.54 2.13 -8.93
N LYS A 143 -1.45 2.68 -8.37
CA LYS A 143 -1.07 4.08 -8.61
C LYS A 143 -0.73 4.32 -10.08
N GLU A 144 -0.05 3.39 -10.72
CA GLU A 144 0.27 3.47 -12.15
C GLU A 144 -1.00 3.42 -13.01
N GLU A 145 -1.97 2.57 -12.67
CA GLU A 145 -3.27 2.50 -13.34
C GLU A 145 -4.07 3.79 -13.18
N ILE A 146 -4.07 4.40 -11.99
CA ILE A 146 -4.71 5.70 -11.74
C ILE A 146 -4.07 6.80 -12.59
N ILE A 147 -2.74 6.81 -12.72
CA ILE A 147 -2.02 7.78 -13.56
C ILE A 147 -2.42 7.59 -15.02
N LYS A 148 -2.37 6.36 -15.55
CA LYS A 148 -2.79 6.05 -16.93
C LYS A 148 -4.24 6.45 -17.21
N SER A 149 -5.15 6.17 -16.27
CA SER A 149 -6.56 6.55 -16.36
C SER A 149 -6.74 8.07 -16.36
N LYS A 150 -6.00 8.79 -15.50
CA LYS A 150 -6.02 10.25 -15.45
C LYS A 150 -5.47 10.89 -16.72
N ASP A 151 -4.39 10.35 -17.28
CA ASP A 151 -3.80 10.83 -18.53
C ASP A 151 -4.76 10.58 -19.70
N SER A 152 -5.34 9.37 -19.79
CA SER A 152 -6.35 9.04 -20.80
C SER A 152 -7.59 9.93 -20.69
N MET A 153 -8.04 10.24 -19.47
CA MET A 153 -9.13 11.18 -19.23
C MET A 153 -8.74 12.60 -19.68
N GLY A 154 -7.50 13.02 -19.42
CA GLY A 154 -6.95 14.29 -19.90
C GLY A 154 -7.00 14.38 -21.42
N GLU A 155 -6.52 13.35 -22.13
CA GLU A 155 -6.60 13.25 -23.59
C GLU A 155 -8.05 13.28 -24.09
N LEU A 156 -8.95 12.51 -23.48
CA LEU A 156 -10.35 12.46 -23.86
C LEU A 156 -11.07 13.80 -23.63
N THR A 157 -10.75 14.49 -22.53
CA THR A 157 -11.29 15.84 -22.27
C THR A 157 -10.77 16.86 -23.28
N ALA A 158 -9.49 16.79 -23.66
CA ALA A 158 -8.93 17.64 -24.70
C ALA A 158 -9.60 17.36 -26.06
N GLU A 159 -9.78 16.09 -26.43
CA GLU A 159 -10.48 15.71 -27.66
C GLU A 159 -11.94 16.18 -27.65
N LEU A 160 -12.65 16.04 -26.53
CA LEU A 160 -14.03 16.50 -26.39
C LEU A 160 -14.13 18.03 -26.52
N THR A 161 -13.20 18.78 -25.93
CA THR A 161 -13.16 20.24 -26.11
C THR A 161 -12.91 20.64 -27.56
N ALA A 162 -11.96 19.99 -28.25
CA ALA A 162 -11.69 20.24 -29.66
C ALA A 162 -12.89 19.90 -30.56
N LYS A 163 -13.57 18.78 -30.29
CA LYS A 163 -14.78 18.38 -31.01
C LYS A 163 -15.95 19.34 -30.78
N ASN A 164 -16.08 19.86 -29.56
CA ASN A 164 -17.12 20.84 -29.26
C ASN A 164 -16.86 22.18 -29.97
N GLU A 165 -15.60 22.62 -30.04
CA GLU A 165 -15.19 23.78 -30.85
C GLU A 165 -15.47 23.56 -32.34
N GLU A 166 -15.17 22.38 -32.86
CA GLU A 166 -15.49 22.00 -34.24
C GLU A 166 -17.00 22.07 -34.50
N LEU A 167 -17.83 21.52 -33.60
CA LEU A 167 -19.29 21.59 -33.66
C LEU A 167 -19.81 23.04 -33.65
N ILE A 168 -19.27 23.90 -32.78
CA ILE A 168 -19.62 25.32 -32.76
C ILE A 168 -19.26 25.97 -34.10
N GLY A 169 -18.08 25.65 -34.66
CA GLY A 169 -17.64 26.14 -35.95
C GLY A 169 -18.55 25.71 -37.10
N VAL A 170 -18.91 24.42 -37.15
CA VAL A 170 -19.84 23.87 -38.16
C VAL A 170 -21.23 24.47 -38.01
N ASN A 171 -21.74 24.63 -36.79
CA ASN A 171 -23.05 25.23 -36.55
C ASN A 171 -23.11 26.69 -37.02
N LYS A 172 -22.03 27.47 -36.81
CA LYS A 172 -21.90 28.82 -37.38
C LYS A 172 -21.95 28.81 -38.91
N ARG A 173 -21.24 27.87 -39.55
CA ARG A 173 -21.27 27.74 -41.02
C ARG A 173 -22.66 27.34 -41.52
N LEU A 174 -23.34 26.44 -40.82
CA LEU A 174 -24.73 26.07 -41.14
C LEU A 174 -25.65 27.28 -41.03
N GLN A 175 -25.59 28.05 -39.94
CA GLN A 175 -26.39 29.27 -39.81
C GLN A 175 -26.12 30.29 -40.91
N LEU A 176 -24.86 30.46 -41.31
CA LEU A 176 -24.50 31.33 -42.43
C LEU A 176 -25.08 30.79 -43.75
N ALA A 177 -24.95 29.49 -44.01
CA ALA A 177 -25.51 28.85 -45.20
C ALA A 177 -27.04 28.98 -45.26
N THR A 178 -27.74 28.78 -44.13
CA THR A 178 -29.20 28.99 -44.05
C THR A 178 -29.57 30.43 -44.39
N LYS A 179 -28.87 31.43 -43.83
CA LYS A 179 -29.11 32.84 -44.18
C LYS A 179 -28.88 33.13 -45.66
N THR A 180 -27.87 32.51 -46.27
CA THR A 180 -27.63 32.67 -47.71
C THR A 180 -28.71 32.01 -48.56
N ILE A 181 -29.24 30.86 -48.12
CA ILE A 181 -30.38 30.21 -48.78
C ILE A 181 -31.63 31.10 -48.68
N ASP A 182 -31.94 31.63 -47.50
CA ASP A 182 -33.10 32.53 -47.31
C ASP A 182 -33.00 33.77 -48.22
N ALA A 183 -31.80 34.35 -48.36
CA ALA A 183 -31.55 35.47 -49.26
C ALA A 183 -31.73 35.09 -50.74
N MET A 184 -31.23 33.92 -51.15
CA MET A 184 -31.40 33.41 -52.52
C MET A 184 -32.86 33.09 -52.82
N GLU A 185 -33.62 32.53 -51.88
CA GLU A 185 -35.06 32.30 -52.02
C GLU A 185 -35.82 33.62 -52.20
N PHE A 186 -35.46 34.65 -51.44
CA PHE A 186 -36.03 35.99 -51.61
C PHE A 186 -35.73 36.59 -52.99
N GLU A 187 -34.50 36.47 -53.48
CA GLU A 187 -34.13 36.93 -54.82
C GLU A 187 -34.85 36.14 -55.93
N LEU A 188 -34.97 34.81 -55.78
CA LEU A 188 -35.74 33.97 -56.70
C LEU A 188 -37.21 34.37 -56.75
N SER A 189 -37.84 34.66 -55.60
CA SER A 189 -39.21 35.17 -55.55
C SER A 189 -39.35 36.47 -56.34
N LYS A 190 -38.43 37.42 -56.15
CA LYS A 190 -38.45 38.70 -56.86
C LYS A 190 -38.25 38.54 -58.36
N LEU A 191 -37.34 37.66 -58.78
CA LEU A 191 -37.13 37.34 -60.20
C LEU A 191 -38.36 36.67 -60.80
N ASN A 192 -39.00 35.77 -60.06
CA ASN A 192 -40.23 35.11 -60.50
C ASN A 192 -41.37 36.13 -60.71
N ASP A 193 -41.54 37.08 -59.79
CA ASP A 193 -42.55 38.13 -59.93
C ASP A 193 -42.27 39.04 -61.14
N LYS A 194 -41.01 39.42 -61.36
CA LYS A 194 -40.60 40.15 -62.57
C LYS A 194 -40.86 39.35 -63.84
N ASN A 195 -40.59 38.05 -63.82
CA ASN A 195 -40.81 37.19 -64.98
C ASN A 195 -42.31 37.07 -65.31
N LYS A 196 -43.17 36.98 -64.29
CA LYS A 196 -44.63 37.08 -64.46
C LYS A 196 -45.04 38.42 -65.05
N GLU A 197 -44.50 39.53 -64.55
CA GLU A 197 -44.77 40.87 -65.08
C GLU A 197 -44.38 40.97 -66.57
N LEU A 198 -43.17 40.52 -66.93
CA LEU A 198 -42.72 40.47 -68.31
C LEU A 198 -43.61 39.58 -69.19
N ALA A 199 -44.06 38.42 -68.68
CA ALA A 199 -45.01 37.58 -69.40
C ALA A 199 -46.33 38.31 -69.70
N THR A 200 -46.88 39.03 -68.72
CA THR A 200 -48.11 39.83 -68.94
C THR A 200 -47.89 40.99 -69.93
N ASN A 201 -46.71 41.63 -69.90
CA ASN A 201 -46.39 42.70 -70.84
C ASN A 201 -46.19 42.16 -72.26
N ASN A 202 -45.56 41.00 -72.42
CA ASN A 202 -45.45 40.32 -73.70
C ASN A 202 -46.82 39.92 -74.25
N GLU A 203 -47.73 39.42 -73.42
CA GLU A 203 -49.11 39.11 -73.82
C GLU A 203 -49.84 40.37 -74.30
N LYS A 204 -49.73 41.50 -73.58
CA LYS A 204 -50.27 42.79 -74.03
C LYS A 204 -49.67 43.24 -75.36
N LEU A 205 -48.37 43.08 -75.55
CA LEU A 205 -47.69 43.44 -76.81
C LEU A 205 -48.15 42.55 -77.97
N ILE A 206 -48.34 41.26 -77.76
CA ILE A 206 -48.90 40.35 -78.78
C ILE A 206 -50.28 40.85 -79.20
N ASN A 207 -51.15 41.20 -78.23
CA ASN A 207 -52.49 41.72 -78.51
C ASN A 207 -52.45 43.07 -79.27
N THR A 208 -51.55 43.98 -78.92
CA THR A 208 -51.42 45.26 -79.65
C THR A 208 -50.85 45.07 -81.05
N ILE A 209 -49.90 44.15 -81.24
CA ILE A 209 -49.39 43.79 -82.57
C ILE A 209 -50.50 43.18 -83.43
N SER A 210 -51.35 42.30 -82.87
CA SER A 210 -52.49 41.76 -83.62
C SER A 210 -53.48 42.85 -84.02
N ASP A 211 -53.78 43.81 -83.14
CA ASP A 211 -54.67 44.94 -83.42
C ASP A 211 -54.09 45.88 -84.49
N LEU A 212 -52.78 46.16 -84.44
CA LEU A 212 -52.09 46.97 -85.44
C LEU A 212 -52.03 46.27 -86.80
N LYS A 213 -51.76 44.96 -86.83
CA LYS A 213 -51.79 44.17 -88.07
C LYS A 213 -53.19 44.18 -88.70
N PHE A 214 -54.24 44.06 -87.89
CA PHE A 214 -55.62 44.21 -88.34
C PHE A 214 -55.86 45.62 -88.93
N LYS A 215 -55.41 46.68 -88.27
CA LYS A 215 -55.53 48.06 -88.78
C LYS A 215 -54.75 48.31 -90.08
N VAL A 216 -53.53 47.81 -90.22
CA VAL A 216 -52.71 47.94 -91.45
C VAL A 216 -53.35 47.20 -92.63
N ALA A 217 -53.96 46.04 -92.38
CA ALA A 217 -54.75 45.32 -93.39
C ALA A 217 -55.98 46.12 -93.86
N THR A 218 -56.51 47.02 -93.04
CA THR A 218 -57.65 47.88 -93.42
C THR A 218 -57.25 49.21 -94.08
N THR A 219 -56.01 49.69 -93.91
CA THR A 219 -55.56 51.02 -94.38
C THR A 219 -54.64 50.99 -95.60
N THR A 220 -54.21 49.81 -96.07
CA THR A 220 -53.49 49.65 -97.34
C THR A 220 -54.35 48.89 -98.34
N PRO A 221 -54.95 49.54 -99.36
CA PRO A 221 -55.50 48.81 -100.50
C PRO A 221 -54.34 48.45 -101.42
N VAL A 222 -53.59 47.38 -101.08
CA VAL A 222 -52.67 46.77 -102.04
C VAL A 222 -53.50 45.94 -103.00
N THR A 223 -53.76 46.54 -104.15
CA THR A 223 -54.11 45.87 -105.39
C THR A 223 -53.04 44.82 -105.71
N GLY A 224 -53.45 43.57 -105.93
CA GLY A 224 -52.60 42.55 -106.56
C GLY A 224 -52.48 41.24 -105.79
N ASN A 225 -53.42 40.33 -106.08
CA ASN A 225 -53.32 38.87 -106.10
C ASN A 225 -52.18 38.19 -105.32
N GLY A 226 -52.53 37.48 -104.24
CA GLY A 226 -51.70 36.38 -103.74
C GLY A 226 -51.98 35.94 -102.31
N TRP A 227 -52.61 34.76 -102.19
CA TRP A 227 -52.58 33.83 -101.06
C TRP A 227 -53.56 34.01 -99.89
N LEU A 228 -54.66 33.24 -99.96
CA LEU A 228 -55.53 32.87 -98.84
C LEU A 228 -54.84 31.76 -98.02
N GLY A 229 -54.25 32.13 -96.88
CA GLY A 229 -53.78 31.19 -95.86
C GLY A 229 -54.84 30.97 -94.78
N SER A 230 -55.22 29.70 -94.56
CA SER A 230 -56.19 29.22 -93.57
C SER A 230 -55.84 29.62 -92.11
N PRO A 231 -56.83 29.82 -91.20
CA PRO A 231 -56.63 30.15 -89.78
C PRO A 231 -55.82 29.12 -88.94
N SER A 232 -55.43 28.00 -89.53
CA SER A 232 -54.75 26.89 -88.85
C SER A 232 -53.26 27.10 -88.59
N GLN A 233 -52.64 28.18 -89.10
CA GLN A 233 -51.19 28.45 -88.91
C GLN A 233 -50.86 29.47 -87.81
N LEU A 234 -51.86 29.99 -87.07
CA LEU A 234 -51.63 30.94 -85.97
C LEU A 234 -51.13 30.28 -84.68
N ASN A 235 -51.13 28.95 -84.58
CA ASN A 235 -50.69 28.22 -83.39
C ASN A 235 -49.19 27.85 -83.34
N GLU A 236 -48.40 28.20 -84.37
CA GLU A 236 -46.99 27.77 -84.45
C GLU A 236 -45.95 28.85 -84.08
N ILE A 237 -46.37 30.08 -83.74
CA ILE A 237 -45.43 31.18 -83.37
C ILE A 237 -45.69 31.70 -81.95
N ILE A 238 -46.11 30.81 -81.04
CA ILE A 238 -45.96 31.03 -79.61
C ILE A 238 -45.10 29.86 -79.11
N PRO A 239 -43.81 30.04 -78.78
CA PRO A 239 -43.16 29.02 -77.98
C PRO A 239 -43.87 29.05 -76.64
N ARG A 240 -44.65 27.99 -76.40
CA ARG A 240 -45.25 27.61 -75.13
C ARG A 240 -44.12 27.51 -74.12
N ALA A 241 -43.79 28.64 -73.49
CA ALA A 241 -42.90 28.74 -72.34
C ALA A 241 -43.69 28.31 -71.10
N GLY A 242 -44.06 27.04 -71.09
CA GLY A 242 -44.75 26.36 -70.01
C GLY A 242 -44.53 24.89 -70.24
N ASP A 243 -44.05 24.19 -69.21
CA ASP A 243 -43.90 22.74 -69.13
C ASP A 243 -42.47 22.17 -69.20
N LYS A 244 -41.39 22.97 -69.11
CA LYS A 244 -40.02 22.40 -69.05
C LYS A 244 -39.07 22.83 -67.92
N TRP A 245 -39.55 23.47 -66.86
CA TRP A 245 -38.68 23.88 -65.73
C TRP A 245 -39.12 23.39 -64.34
N ILE A 246 -39.88 22.30 -64.26
CA ILE A 246 -40.14 21.63 -62.98
C ILE A 246 -40.00 20.11 -63.15
N SER A 247 -38.77 19.64 -63.25
CA SER A 247 -38.38 18.25 -62.92
C SER A 247 -36.86 18.13 -62.80
N GLY A 248 -36.26 19.01 -62.02
CA GLY A 248 -34.89 18.86 -61.55
C GLY A 248 -34.91 19.03 -60.05
N ASN A 249 -34.65 17.96 -59.31
CA ASN A 249 -34.63 17.85 -57.84
C ASN A 249 -35.92 17.31 -57.20
N VAL A 250 -36.31 16.11 -57.61
CA VAL A 250 -36.71 15.12 -56.60
C VAL A 250 -35.60 14.09 -56.63
N ALA A 251 -34.70 14.15 -55.65
CA ALA A 251 -33.80 13.03 -55.42
C ALA A 251 -34.71 11.86 -55.08
N ASP A 252 -34.91 10.95 -56.04
CA ASP A 252 -35.73 9.75 -55.86
C ASP A 252 -35.32 9.10 -54.53
N ALA A 253 -36.31 8.75 -53.70
CA ALA A 253 -36.09 8.19 -52.37
C ALA A 253 -35.16 6.96 -52.39
N GLU A 254 -35.06 6.29 -53.54
CA GLU A 254 -34.16 5.18 -53.80
C GLU A 254 -32.68 5.61 -53.94
N THR A 255 -32.41 6.82 -54.45
CA THR A 255 -31.07 7.39 -54.55
C THR A 255 -30.55 7.85 -53.20
N ALA A 256 -31.44 8.44 -52.37
CA ALA A 256 -31.14 8.82 -51.00
C ALA A 256 -30.89 7.60 -50.10
N SER A 257 -31.65 6.50 -50.28
CA SER A 257 -31.44 5.26 -49.52
C SER A 257 -30.14 4.55 -49.91
N LYS A 258 -29.77 4.56 -51.20
CA LYS A 258 -28.48 4.01 -51.70
C LYS A 258 -27.29 4.82 -51.18
N LEU A 259 -27.40 6.15 -51.09
CA LEU A 259 -26.37 7.00 -50.49
C LEU A 259 -26.23 6.76 -48.99
N TYR A 260 -27.34 6.56 -48.26
CA TYR A 260 -27.33 6.25 -46.84
C TYR A 260 -26.72 4.87 -46.55
N GLN A 261 -27.06 3.84 -47.33
CA GLN A 261 -26.43 2.51 -47.22
C GLN A 261 -24.93 2.56 -47.56
N LYS A 262 -24.54 3.31 -48.59
CA LYS A 262 -23.14 3.47 -48.97
C LYS A 262 -22.34 4.20 -47.88
N ALA A 263 -22.87 5.26 -47.29
CA ALA A 263 -22.24 5.97 -46.17
C ALA A 263 -22.10 5.06 -44.92
N ASN A 264 -23.10 4.23 -44.63
CA ASN A 264 -23.05 3.31 -43.49
C ASN A 264 -22.06 2.15 -43.72
N SER A 265 -21.81 1.76 -44.97
CA SER A 265 -20.77 0.77 -45.30
C SER A 265 -19.35 1.30 -45.08
N PHE A 266 -19.11 2.61 -45.26
CA PHE A 266 -17.81 3.23 -44.98
C PHE A 266 -17.52 3.41 -43.48
N LEU A 267 -18.55 3.48 -42.64
CA LEU A 267 -18.40 3.63 -41.18
C LEU A 267 -18.25 2.28 -40.46
N ASN A 268 -18.63 1.17 -41.09
CA ASN A 268 -18.62 -0.17 -40.50
C ASN A 268 -17.55 -1.11 -41.07
N GLU A 269 -16.56 -0.62 -41.81
CA GLU A 269 -15.39 -1.43 -42.15
C GLU A 269 -14.44 -1.54 -40.93
N PRO A 270 -14.23 -2.75 -40.37
CA PRO A 270 -13.18 -2.96 -39.39
C PRO A 270 -11.83 -2.80 -40.09
N ASN A 271 -11.02 -1.87 -39.58
CA ASN A 271 -9.66 -1.57 -39.96
C ASN A 271 -8.84 -2.84 -40.26
N LYS A 272 -8.78 -3.22 -41.55
CA LYS A 272 -7.98 -4.34 -42.08
C LYS A 272 -6.66 -3.86 -42.65
N ASN A 273 -5.99 -2.92 -41.98
CA ASN A 273 -4.58 -2.60 -42.25
C ASN A 273 -3.77 -2.53 -40.95
N LYS A 274 -3.63 -3.69 -40.31
CA LYS A 274 -2.46 -4.06 -39.46
C LYS A 274 -2.25 -5.58 -39.60
N LYS A 275 -1.37 -5.95 -40.53
CA LYS A 275 -0.56 -7.17 -40.54
C LYS A 275 0.88 -6.66 -40.68
N ASP A 276 1.74 -6.95 -39.72
CA ASP A 276 2.60 -8.15 -39.69
C ASP A 276 3.49 -8.23 -40.94
#